data_AF-A0A436S0T4-F1
#
_entry.id   AF-A0A436S0T4-F1
#
_cell.length_a   1.000
_cell.length_b   1.000
_cell.length_c   1.000
_cell.angle_alpha   90.00
_cell.angle_beta   90.00
_cell.angle_gamma   90.00
#
_symmetry.space_group_name_H-M   'P 1'
#
loop_
_entity.id
_entity.type
_entity.pdbx_description
1 polymer ?
#
loop_
_entity_poly.entity_id
_entity_poly.type
_entity_poly.pdbx_seq_one_letter_code
_entity_poly.pdbx_strand_id
1 'polypeptide(L)' 'MKAMVLEKPGTLLNLVDRPDPLPGAGEIRLKVVACAVCRTDLHVVDGD' A
#
# COMPACT_ATOMS: atom_id res chain seq x y z
N MET A 1 10.85 -1.23 -4.75
CA MET A 1 9.62 -2.06 -4.73
C MET A 1 8.50 -1.48 -5.57
N LYS A 2 7.68 -2.33 -6.19
CA LYS A 2 6.39 -1.96 -6.77
C LYS A 2 5.34 -1.81 -5.67
N ALA A 3 4.46 -0.82 -5.79
CA ALA A 3 3.37 -0.57 -4.85
C ALA A 3 2.12 -0.12 -5.59
N MET A 4 0.95 -0.51 -5.09
CA MET A 4 -0.33 0.07 -5.48
C MET A 4 -0.59 1.28 -4.58
N VAL A 5 -0.77 2.46 -5.16
CA VAL A 5 -0.90 3.72 -4.42
C VAL A 5 -2.24 4.38 -4.74
N LEU A 6 -2.97 4.72 -3.67
CA LEU A 6 -4.14 5.59 -3.74
C LEU A 6 -3.66 7.03 -3.60
N GLU A 7 -3.80 7.85 -4.64
CA GLU A 7 -3.43 9.27 -4.57
C GLU A 7 -4.49 10.11 -3.87
N LYS A 8 -5.76 9.78 -4.10
CA LYS A 8 -6.93 10.44 -3.51
C LYS A 8 -8.07 9.42 -3.35
N PRO A 9 -8.91 9.53 -2.30
CA PRO A 9 -10.14 8.74 -2.22
C PRO A 9 -11.01 8.93 -3.48
N GLY A 10 -11.78 7.91 -3.84
CA GLY A 10 -12.61 7.84 -5.03
C GLY A 10 -11.85 7.64 -6.35
N THR A 11 -10.54 7.37 -6.30
CA THR A 11 -9.71 7.12 -7.50
C THR A 11 -9.19 5.68 -7.55
N LEU A 12 -8.77 5.24 -8.74
CA LEU A 12 -8.13 3.94 -8.91
C LEU A 12 -6.74 3.92 -8.26
N LEU A 13 -6.35 2.75 -7.78
CA LEU A 13 -4.97 2.51 -7.35
C LEU A 13 -4.01 2.52 -8.55
N ASN A 14 -2.91 3.26 -8.42
CA ASN A 14 -1.87 3.34 -9.42
C ASN A 14 -0.70 2.41 -9.05
N LEU A 15 -0.27 1.56 -9.98
CA LEU A 15 0.95 0.78 -9.83
C LEU A 15 2.16 1.69 -10.06
N VAL A 16 2.99 1.86 -9.04
CA VAL A 16 4.20 2.71 -9.09
C VAL A 16 5.43 1.96 -8.58
N ASP A 17 6.60 2.35 -9.08
CA ASP A 17 7.89 1.94 -8.51
C ASP A 17 8.35 2.95 -7.45
N ARG A 18 8.80 2.45 -6.31
CA ARG A 18 9.32 3.22 -5.17
C ARG A 18 10.64 2.62 -4.66
N PRO A 19 11.52 3.39 -4.01
CA PRO A 19 12.68 2.81 -3.32
C PRO A 19 12.22 1.87 -2.20
N ASP A 20 13.03 0.87 -1.88
CA ASP A 20 12.76 0.02 -0.73
C ASP A 20 12.98 0.82 0.57
N PRO A 21 12.06 0.76 1.55
CA PRO A 21 12.20 1.53 2.78
C PRO A 21 13.38 1.02 3.61
N LEU A 22 14.00 1.93 4.36
CA LEU A 22 15.00 1.62 5.39
C LEU A 22 14.28 1.55 6.74
N PRO A 23 14.39 0.44 7.50
CA PRO A 23 13.75 0.33 8.80
C PRO A 23 14.44 1.24 9.84
N GLY A 24 13.64 1.87 10.70
CA GLY A 24 14.09 2.60 11.88
C GLY A 24 14.40 1.69 13.07
N ALA A 25 14.72 2.30 14.22
CA ALA A 25 14.99 1.56 15.45
C ALA A 25 13.74 0.78 15.91
N GLY A 26 13.86 -0.54 16.03
CA GLY A 26 12.76 -1.43 16.44
C GLY A 26 11.86 -1.89 15.29
N GLU A 27 12.11 -1.46 14.06
CA GLU A 27 11.33 -1.88 12.88
C GLU A 27 11.99 -3.05 12.13
N ILE A 28 11.18 -3.78 11.38
CA ILE A 28 11.64 -4.82 10.46
C ILE A 28 11.13 -4.53 9.05
N ARG A 29 11.94 -4.87 8.05
CA ARG A 29 11.53 -4.80 6.64
C ARG A 29 11.13 -6.19 6.14
N LEU A 30 9.92 -6.29 5.62
CA LEU A 30 9.39 -7.53 5.07
C LEU A 30 9.35 -7.49 3.53
N LYS A 31 9.62 -8.65 2.91
CA LYS A 31 9.32 -8.86 1.50
C LYS A 31 7.92 -9.45 1.37
N VAL A 32 6.97 -8.64 0.91
CA VAL A 32 5.58 -9.08 0.70
C VAL A 32 5.53 -10.05 -0.49
N VAL A 33 5.08 -11.29 -0.24
CA VAL A 33 4.90 -12.32 -1.28
C VAL A 33 3.45 -12.43 -1.76
N ALA A 34 2.50 -12.05 -0.90
CA ALA A 34 1.07 -11.97 -1.18
C ALA A 34 0.41 -10.98 -0.21
N CYS A 35 -0.68 -10.35 -0.65
CA CYS A 35 -1.54 -9.49 0.15
C CYS A 35 -2.99 -9.66 -0.33
N ALA A 36 -3.93 -9.82 0.59
CA ALA A 36 -5.35 -9.93 0.25
C ALA A 36 -6.03 -8.57 0.43
N VAL A 37 -7.07 -8.30 -0.37
CA VAL A 37 -7.93 -7.13 -0.21
C VAL A 37 -9.04 -7.46 0.77
N CYS A 38 -9.15 -6.69 1.84
CA CYS A 38 -10.26 -6.78 2.79
C CYS A 38 -11.33 -5.75 2.46
N ARG A 39 -12.49 -5.84 3.14
CA ARG A 39 -13.58 -4.87 2.94
C ARG A 39 -13.18 -3.46 3.38
N THR A 40 -12.38 -3.33 4.44
CA THR A 40 -11.92 -2.02 4.93
C THR A 40 -11.03 -1.30 3.92
N ASP A 41 -10.25 -2.03 3.12
CA ASP A 41 -9.45 -1.40 2.06
C ASP A 41 -10.35 -0.71 1.02
N LEU A 42 -11.52 -1.29 0.74
CA LEU A 42 -12.49 -0.69 -0.19
C LEU A 42 -13.12 0.57 0.40
N HIS A 43 -13.46 0.57 1.69
CA HIS A 43 -13.95 1.78 2.37
C HIS A 43 -12.94 2.92 2.33
N VAL A 44 -11.65 2.61 2.54
CA VAL A 44 -10.57 3.60 2.40
C VAL A 44 -10.46 4.13 0.96
N VAL A 45 -10.63 3.27 -0.04
CA VAL A 45 -10.64 3.69 -1.45
C VAL A 45 -11.86 4.55 -1.77
N ASP A 46 -13.03 4.20 -1.28
CA ASP A 46 -14.29 4.93 -1.52
C ASP A 46 -14.33 6.26 -0.74
N GLY A 47 -13.62 6.32 0.39
CA GLY A 47 -13.49 7.51 1.24
C GLY A 47 -14.57 7.62 2.33
N ASP A 48 -15.07 6.49 2.84
CA ASP A 48 -16.12 6.39 3.86
C ASP A 48 -15.70 5.69 5.16
#